data_AF-A0A935SAU9-F1
#
_entry.id   AF-A0A935SAU9-F1
#
_cell.length_a   1.000
_cell.length_b   1.000
_cell.length_c   1.000
_cell.angle_alpha   90.00
_cell.angle_beta   90.00
_cell.angle_gamma   90.00
#
_symmetry.space_group_name_H-M   'P 1'
#
loop_
_entity.id
_entity.type
_entity.pdbx_description
1 polymer ?
#
loop_
_entity_poly.entity_id
_entity_poly.type
_entity_poly.pdbx_seq_one_letter_code
_entity_poly.pdbx_strand_id
1 'polypeptide(L)'
;MSNKKTYSVHGVVILFALFMPMLASYYKQATRISPDEDLTYNKPKLAGLVISDEKPKFTSTSWFDGGYQEVMDDYNNDHWAFKEISVRLNNQLYYSCFNQLRVKGFVSGKEGYVFSEDYIFSAYGDDEVNENKVISLMQKAKVIQDTLKKKGIDLMFVYAPGKGEYCSEFIEDKYKHSVNQTNHDLYAKYGKQYGINQLDLYDLFNRLKPVTPYPLFPNLDTTGVITENVWLWIPLLNTWRNCTNAICPIFALVLLKW
;
A
#
# COMPACT_ATOMS: atom_id res chain seq x y z
N MET A 1 37.94 -31.07 -51.11
CA MET A 1 38.38 -30.29 -49.92
C MET A 1 37.15 -29.67 -49.29
N SER A 2 36.83 -30.01 -48.04
CA SER A 2 35.63 -29.54 -47.34
C SER A 2 35.74 -28.04 -47.04
N ASN A 3 34.77 -27.25 -47.51
CA ASN A 3 34.69 -25.81 -47.29
C ASN A 3 34.43 -25.56 -45.79
N LYS A 4 35.47 -25.16 -45.03
CA LYS A 4 35.32 -24.79 -43.63
C LYS A 4 34.43 -23.54 -43.56
N LYS A 5 33.18 -23.70 -43.10
CA LYS A 5 32.29 -22.57 -42.80
C LYS A 5 32.92 -21.75 -41.67
N THR A 6 33.58 -20.66 -42.01
CA THR A 6 34.05 -19.67 -41.05
C THR A 6 32.85 -18.84 -40.60
N TYR A 7 32.47 -18.99 -39.34
CA TYR A 7 31.48 -18.11 -38.72
C TYR A 7 32.07 -16.70 -38.63
N SER A 8 31.31 -15.69 -39.08
CA SER A 8 31.70 -14.28 -38.94
C SER A 8 31.91 -13.96 -37.46
N VAL A 9 33.02 -13.32 -37.11
CA VAL A 9 33.38 -12.93 -35.73
C VAL A 9 32.22 -12.19 -35.04
N HIS A 10 31.46 -11.39 -35.80
CA HIS A 10 30.27 -10.69 -35.34
C HIS A 10 29.17 -11.64 -34.85
N GLY A 11 28.97 -12.77 -35.51
CA GLY A 11 27.99 -13.78 -35.10
C GLY A 11 28.36 -14.44 -33.77
N VAL A 12 29.66 -14.67 -33.54
CA VAL A 12 30.16 -15.22 -32.26
C VAL A 12 30.00 -14.19 -31.14
N VAL A 13 30.29 -12.92 -31.40
CA VAL A 13 30.12 -11.83 -30.41
C VAL A 13 28.65 -11.62 -30.04
N ILE A 14 27.74 -11.64 -31.03
CA ILE A 14 26.29 -11.54 -30.79
C ILE A 14 25.80 -12.74 -29.98
N LEU A 15 26.24 -13.95 -30.32
CA LEU A 15 25.91 -15.15 -29.57
C LEU A 15 26.39 -15.05 -28.11
N PHE A 16 27.62 -14.58 -27.89
CA PHE A 16 28.17 -14.41 -26.55
C PHE A 16 27.42 -13.34 -25.74
N ALA A 17 27.02 -12.24 -26.38
CA ALA A 17 26.21 -11.19 -25.76
C ALA A 17 24.81 -11.71 -25.36
N LEU A 18 24.21 -12.58 -26.18
CA LEU A 18 22.92 -13.23 -25.86
C LEU A 18 23.04 -14.22 -24.70
N PHE A 19 24.15 -14.94 -24.58
CA PHE A 19 24.40 -15.86 -23.46
C PHE A 19 24.93 -15.17 -22.19
N MET A 20 25.43 -13.93 -22.29
CA MET A 20 25.95 -13.16 -21.16
C MET A 20 24.98 -13.05 -19.97
N PRO A 21 23.68 -12.72 -20.13
CA PRO A 21 22.73 -12.69 -19.01
C PRO A 21 22.50 -14.07 -18.37
N MET A 22 22.56 -15.14 -19.15
CA MET A 22 22.46 -16.52 -18.65
C MET A 22 23.70 -16.92 -17.86
N LEU A 23 24.90 -16.61 -18.39
CA LEU A 23 26.18 -16.85 -17.72
C LEU A 23 26.33 -16.01 -16.44
N ALA A 24 25.89 -14.76 -16.45
CA ALA A 24 25.88 -13.90 -15.27
C ALA A 24 24.89 -14.40 -14.21
N SER A 25 23.73 -14.90 -14.62
CA SER A 25 22.76 -15.53 -13.71
C SER A 25 23.31 -16.82 -13.11
N TYR A 26 23.93 -17.68 -13.92
CA TYR A 26 24.58 -18.90 -13.46
C TYR A 26 25.74 -18.59 -12.50
N TYR A 27 26.59 -17.62 -12.82
CA TYR A 27 27.69 -17.18 -11.96
C TYR A 27 27.17 -16.68 -10.62
N LYS A 28 26.17 -15.78 -10.61
CA LYS A 28 25.56 -15.26 -9.39
C LYS A 28 24.84 -16.35 -8.57
N GLN A 29 24.22 -17.32 -9.24
CA GLN A 29 23.57 -18.47 -8.59
C GLN A 29 24.60 -19.47 -8.02
N ALA A 30 25.75 -19.63 -8.68
CA ALA A 30 26.86 -20.47 -8.22
C ALA A 30 27.62 -19.83 -7.04
N THR A 31 27.70 -18.50 -6.98
CA THR A 31 28.31 -17.77 -5.86
C THR A 31 27.39 -17.65 -4.64
N ARG A 32 26.09 -17.98 -4.76
CA ARG A 32 25.12 -18.01 -3.64
C ARG A 32 25.27 -19.21 -2.68
N ILE A 33 26.38 -19.96 -2.73
CA ILE A 33 26.68 -21.08 -1.82
C ILE A 33 27.25 -20.57 -0.46
N SER A 34 26.91 -19.36 -0.05
CA SER A 34 27.24 -18.83 1.29
C SER A 34 25.93 -18.47 2.01
N PRO A 35 25.65 -19.08 3.18
CA PRO A 35 24.40 -18.82 3.94
C PRO A 35 24.29 -17.38 4.47
N ASP A 36 25.41 -16.68 4.57
CA ASP A 36 25.49 -15.31 5.09
C ASP A 36 25.89 -14.35 3.95
N GLU A 37 24.94 -14.03 3.07
CA GLU A 37 25.13 -12.89 2.15
C GLU A 37 24.76 -11.61 2.91
N ASP A 38 25.80 -10.92 3.36
CA ASP A 38 25.78 -9.68 4.11
C ASP A 38 24.91 -8.62 3.42
N LEU A 39 23.81 -8.24 4.08
CA LEU A 39 22.77 -7.31 3.61
C LEU A 39 23.21 -5.84 3.60
N THR A 40 24.51 -5.55 3.53
CA THR A 40 25.10 -4.20 3.64
C THR A 40 25.08 -3.42 2.33
N TYR A 41 23.99 -3.56 1.56
CA TYR A 41 23.58 -2.53 0.60
C TYR A 41 22.29 -1.92 1.14
N ASN A 42 22.25 -0.59 1.18
CA ASN A 42 21.17 0.26 1.68
C ASN A 42 19.87 0.08 0.85
N LYS A 43 19.35 -1.15 0.78
CA LYS A 43 17.99 -1.48 0.36
C LYS A 43 17.13 -1.24 1.61
N PRO A 44 16.19 -0.30 1.61
CA PRO A 44 15.14 -0.33 2.62
C PRO A 44 14.53 -1.74 2.53
N LYS A 45 14.58 -2.47 3.65
CA LYS A 45 14.06 -3.82 3.77
C LYS A 45 12.53 -3.70 3.73
N LEU A 46 11.99 -3.50 2.53
CA LEU A 46 10.56 -3.54 2.25
C LEU A 46 10.17 -5.00 2.45
N ALA A 47 9.75 -5.32 3.68
CA ALA A 47 9.25 -6.62 4.06
C ALA A 47 7.90 -6.84 3.38
N GLY A 48 7.94 -7.10 2.07
CA GLY A 48 6.87 -7.88 1.46
C GLY A 48 6.91 -9.28 2.06
N LEU A 49 5.75 -9.93 2.15
CA LEU A 49 5.66 -11.37 2.38
C LEU A 49 6.32 -12.08 1.19
N VAL A 50 7.65 -12.25 1.25
CA VAL A 50 8.36 -13.16 0.37
C VAL A 50 8.09 -14.54 0.95
N ILE A 51 7.17 -15.26 0.34
CA ILE A 51 7.01 -16.69 0.58
C ILE A 51 8.35 -17.28 0.16
N SER A 52 9.14 -17.71 1.15
CA SER A 52 10.46 -18.26 0.89
C SER A 52 10.27 -19.65 0.31
N ASP A 53 10.27 -19.77 -1.02
CA ASP A 53 10.33 -21.07 -1.67
C ASP A 53 11.74 -21.64 -1.48
N GLU A 54 11.85 -22.70 -0.70
CA GLU A 54 13.12 -23.39 -0.48
C GLU A 54 13.64 -23.96 -1.81
N LYS A 55 14.95 -23.83 -2.06
CA LYS A 55 15.58 -24.39 -3.27
C LYS A 55 15.37 -25.91 -3.33
N PRO A 56 14.86 -26.48 -4.44
CA PRO A 56 14.62 -27.91 -4.54
C PRO A 56 15.94 -28.71 -4.44
N LYS A 57 15.92 -29.76 -3.62
CA LYS A 57 17.06 -30.67 -3.45
C LYS A 57 17.14 -31.63 -4.62
N PHE A 58 18.30 -31.71 -5.24
CA PHE A 58 18.54 -32.63 -6.35
C PHE A 58 18.50 -34.08 -5.87
N THR A 59 17.56 -34.86 -6.38
CA THR A 59 17.47 -36.32 -6.12
C THR A 59 17.33 -37.06 -7.45
N SER A 60 18.07 -38.14 -7.65
CA SER A 60 18.07 -38.89 -8.91
C SER A 60 16.67 -39.39 -9.30
N THR A 61 15.83 -39.75 -8.34
CA THR A 61 14.42 -40.13 -8.58
C THR A 61 13.61 -38.96 -9.14
N SER A 62 13.69 -37.77 -8.53
CA SER A 62 12.99 -36.55 -9.00
C SER A 62 13.46 -36.04 -10.38
N TRP A 63 14.70 -36.35 -10.78
CA TRP A 63 15.24 -35.95 -12.08
C TRP A 63 14.66 -36.76 -13.24
N PHE A 64 14.51 -38.09 -13.06
CA PHE A 64 13.94 -38.98 -14.07
C PHE A 64 12.41 -38.93 -14.11
N ASP A 65 11.78 -38.50 -13.03
CA ASP A 65 10.32 -38.32 -12.91
C ASP A 65 9.83 -36.95 -13.45
N GLY A 66 10.74 -36.01 -13.76
CA GLY A 66 10.38 -34.68 -14.26
C GLY A 66 9.95 -33.66 -13.20
N GLY A 67 9.66 -34.11 -11.98
CA GLY A 67 9.22 -33.24 -10.87
C GLY A 67 10.31 -32.27 -10.36
N TYR A 68 11.60 -32.59 -10.56
CA TYR A 68 12.67 -31.65 -10.23
C TYR A 68 12.63 -30.40 -11.13
N GLN A 69 12.36 -30.59 -12.43
CA GLN A 69 12.34 -29.52 -13.42
C GLN A 69 11.17 -28.56 -13.17
N GLU A 70 9.98 -29.09 -12.88
CA GLU A 70 8.79 -28.28 -12.57
C GLU A 70 9.02 -27.38 -11.34
N VAL A 71 9.47 -27.95 -10.22
CA VAL A 71 9.72 -27.18 -8.99
C VAL A 71 10.92 -26.23 -9.14
N MET A 72 11.94 -26.62 -9.90
CA MET A 72 13.09 -25.76 -10.17
C MET A 72 12.74 -24.61 -11.11
N ASP A 73 11.83 -24.80 -12.06
CA ASP A 73 11.33 -23.75 -12.94
C ASP A 73 10.52 -22.70 -12.16
N ASP A 74 9.66 -23.13 -11.24
CA ASP A 74 8.96 -22.22 -10.32
C ASP A 74 9.95 -21.45 -9.42
N TYR A 75 10.90 -22.16 -8.80
CA TYR A 75 11.94 -21.53 -7.99
C TYR A 75 12.77 -20.51 -8.80
N ASN A 76 13.16 -20.85 -10.03
CA ASN A 76 13.91 -19.96 -10.91
C ASN A 76 13.08 -18.76 -11.39
N ASN A 77 11.78 -18.95 -11.67
CA ASN A 77 10.86 -17.87 -12.02
C ASN A 77 10.81 -16.81 -10.92
N ASP A 78 10.96 -17.21 -9.65
CA ASP A 78 11.00 -16.29 -8.51
C ASP A 78 12.39 -15.78 -8.13
N HIS A 79 13.44 -16.57 -8.36
CA HIS A 79 14.79 -16.27 -7.88
C HIS A 79 15.80 -15.90 -8.96
N TRP A 80 15.38 -15.71 -10.23
CA TRP A 80 16.31 -15.32 -11.29
C TRP A 80 17.00 -13.99 -10.98
N ALA A 81 18.32 -13.97 -11.24
CA ALA A 81 19.25 -12.94 -10.77
C ALA A 81 18.88 -11.50 -11.12
N PHE A 82 18.13 -11.31 -12.22
CA PHE A 82 17.74 -10.02 -12.76
C PHE A 82 16.24 -9.72 -12.63
N LYS A 83 15.46 -10.54 -11.91
CA LYS A 83 14.01 -10.32 -11.71
C LYS A 83 13.72 -8.93 -11.22
N GLU A 84 14.29 -8.59 -10.07
CA GLU A 84 14.04 -7.31 -9.41
C GLU A 84 14.47 -6.13 -10.29
N ILE A 85 15.63 -6.24 -10.95
CA ILE A 85 16.15 -5.18 -11.81
C ILE A 85 15.24 -4.99 -13.02
N SER A 86 14.85 -6.08 -13.67
CA SER A 86 13.99 -6.04 -14.86
C SER A 86 12.59 -5.54 -14.53
N VAL A 87 12.02 -5.94 -13.40
CA VAL A 87 10.73 -5.43 -12.92
C VAL A 87 10.82 -3.94 -12.61
N ARG A 88 11.88 -3.48 -11.94
CA ARG A 88 12.09 -2.05 -11.64
C ARG A 88 12.29 -1.24 -12.90
N LEU A 89 13.13 -1.70 -13.83
CA LEU A 89 13.36 -1.03 -15.11
C LEU A 89 12.09 -0.97 -15.94
N ASN A 90 11.33 -2.07 -16.01
CA ASN A 90 10.06 -2.10 -16.70
C ASN A 90 9.10 -1.06 -16.08
N ASN A 91 8.90 -1.09 -14.76
CA ASN A 91 8.03 -0.12 -14.09
C ASN A 91 8.49 1.33 -14.28
N GLN A 92 9.81 1.60 -14.23
CA GLN A 92 10.38 2.91 -14.47
C GLN A 92 10.18 3.36 -15.92
N LEU A 93 10.36 2.48 -16.90
CA LEU A 93 10.13 2.77 -18.32
C LEU A 93 8.67 3.14 -18.57
N TYR A 94 7.74 2.38 -18.00
CA TYR A 94 6.31 2.69 -18.12
C TYR A 94 5.95 4.03 -17.46
N TYR A 95 6.53 4.32 -16.30
CA TYR A 95 6.35 5.61 -15.63
C TYR A 95 6.93 6.77 -16.46
N SER A 96 8.17 6.66 -16.93
CA SER A 96 8.84 7.73 -17.68
C SER A 96 8.23 7.95 -19.07
N CYS A 97 7.82 6.90 -19.78
CA CYS A 97 7.32 7.01 -21.15
C CYS A 97 5.81 7.28 -21.22
N PHE A 98 5.03 6.75 -20.26
CA PHE A 98 3.56 6.77 -20.33
C PHE A 98 2.89 7.37 -19.08
N ASN A 99 3.65 7.75 -18.05
CA ASN A 99 3.13 8.18 -16.75
C ASN A 99 2.13 7.17 -16.14
N GLN A 100 2.39 5.88 -16.34
CA GLN A 100 1.52 4.78 -15.91
C GLN A 100 2.15 3.98 -14.77
N LEU A 101 1.38 3.76 -13.71
CA LEU A 101 1.74 2.89 -12.61
C LEU A 101 1.32 1.45 -12.93
N ARG A 102 2.25 0.51 -12.86
CA ARG A 102 1.99 -0.92 -13.03
C ARG A 102 1.77 -1.65 -11.70
N VAL A 103 1.06 -1.00 -10.79
CA VAL A 103 0.68 -1.58 -9.49
C VAL A 103 -0.83 -1.66 -9.45
N LYS A 104 -1.36 -2.85 -9.14
CA LYS A 104 -2.81 -3.09 -9.09
C LYS A 104 -3.44 -2.21 -8.01
N GLY A 105 -4.53 -1.52 -8.34
CA GLY A 105 -5.27 -0.67 -7.40
C GLY A 105 -4.63 0.68 -7.12
N PHE A 106 -3.63 1.09 -7.90
CA PHE A 106 -3.01 2.42 -7.79
C PHE A 106 -3.07 3.16 -9.12
N VAL A 107 -3.36 4.46 -9.02
CA VAL A 107 -3.58 5.35 -10.15
C VAL A 107 -2.74 6.61 -9.98
N SER A 108 -2.14 7.06 -11.07
CA SER A 108 -1.49 8.38 -11.12
C SER A 108 -2.56 9.46 -11.24
N GLY A 109 -2.55 10.41 -10.32
CA GLY A 109 -3.28 11.66 -10.38
C GLY A 109 -2.47 12.76 -11.10
N LYS A 110 -3.03 13.96 -11.07
CA LYS A 110 -2.38 15.20 -11.53
C LYS A 110 -1.18 15.52 -10.63
N GLU A 111 -0.18 16.20 -11.19
CA GLU A 111 1.01 16.68 -10.46
C GLU A 111 1.81 15.59 -9.73
N GLY A 112 1.76 14.35 -10.23
CA GLY A 112 2.52 13.23 -9.66
C GLY A 112 1.95 12.69 -8.35
N TYR A 113 0.70 13.03 -8.01
CA TYR A 113 0.00 12.38 -6.90
C TYR A 113 -0.32 10.94 -7.25
N VAL A 114 -0.18 10.04 -6.28
CA VAL A 114 -0.55 8.64 -6.40
C VAL A 114 -1.74 8.36 -5.50
N PHE A 115 -2.81 7.83 -6.07
CA PHE A 115 -4.02 7.46 -5.37
C PHE A 115 -4.23 5.95 -5.40
N SER A 116 -4.86 5.40 -4.38
CA SER A 116 -5.44 4.07 -4.50
C SER A 116 -6.84 4.20 -5.10
N GLU A 117 -7.21 3.28 -5.99
CA GLU A 117 -8.55 3.25 -6.60
C GLU A 117 -9.65 3.21 -5.53
N ASP A 118 -9.46 2.42 -4.48
CA ASP A 118 -10.41 2.29 -3.38
C ASP A 118 -10.64 3.64 -2.67
N TYR A 119 -9.59 4.45 -2.49
CA TYR A 119 -9.73 5.78 -1.89
C TYR A 119 -10.42 6.79 -2.81
N ILE A 120 -10.32 6.61 -4.13
CA ILE A 120 -11.08 7.42 -5.09
C ILE A 120 -12.55 7.02 -5.01
N PHE A 121 -12.86 5.73 -5.04
CA PHE A 121 -14.23 5.21 -4.93
C PHE A 121 -14.91 5.66 -3.63
N SER A 122 -14.19 5.62 -2.51
CA SER A 122 -14.71 6.10 -1.22
C SER A 122 -15.02 7.60 -1.21
N ALA A 123 -14.22 8.41 -1.93
CA ALA A 123 -14.43 9.85 -2.01
C ALA A 123 -15.67 10.24 -2.82
N TYR A 124 -16.11 9.40 -3.76
CA TYR A 124 -17.32 9.65 -4.56
C TYR A 124 -18.54 8.81 -4.12
N GLY A 125 -18.35 7.87 -3.19
CA GLY A 125 -19.41 6.99 -2.68
C GLY A 125 -19.71 5.79 -3.57
N ASP A 126 -18.75 5.34 -4.38
CA ASP A 126 -18.89 4.13 -5.22
C ASP A 126 -18.78 2.83 -4.41
N ASP A 127 -18.21 2.90 -3.20
CA ASP A 127 -17.96 1.79 -2.28
C ASP A 127 -19.07 1.62 -1.23
N GLU A 128 -20.30 2.01 -1.57
CA GLU A 128 -21.40 2.13 -0.60
C GLU A 128 -21.63 0.84 0.20
N VAL A 129 -21.51 0.96 1.53
CA VAL A 129 -21.86 -0.10 2.47
C VAL A 129 -23.36 -0.03 2.76
N ASN A 130 -24.02 -1.18 2.71
CA ASN A 130 -25.44 -1.30 3.05
C ASN A 130 -25.78 -0.58 4.37
N GLU A 131 -26.71 0.38 4.30
CA GLU A 131 -27.11 1.23 5.42
C GLU A 131 -27.51 0.42 6.67
N ASN A 132 -28.18 -0.73 6.51
CA ASN A 132 -28.56 -1.59 7.64
C ASN A 132 -27.33 -2.17 8.36
N LYS A 133 -26.24 -2.45 7.63
CA LYS A 133 -24.98 -2.88 8.22
C LYS A 133 -24.36 -1.76 9.04
N VAL A 134 -24.36 -0.53 8.53
CA VAL A 134 -23.89 0.66 9.26
C VAL A 134 -24.69 0.87 10.54
N ILE A 135 -26.03 0.83 10.46
CA ILE A 135 -26.93 0.92 11.61
C ILE A 135 -26.57 -0.14 12.66
N SER A 136 -26.42 -1.40 12.26
CA SER A 136 -26.08 -2.48 13.19
C SER A 136 -24.73 -2.27 13.87
N LEU A 137 -23.74 -1.71 13.17
CA LEU A 137 -22.42 -1.41 13.70
C LEU A 137 -22.48 -0.24 14.69
N MET A 138 -23.24 0.81 14.38
CA MET A 138 -23.39 1.95 15.28
C MET A 138 -24.15 1.59 16.56
N GLN A 139 -25.16 0.73 16.47
CA GLN A 139 -25.82 0.19 17.67
C GLN A 139 -24.85 -0.61 18.56
N LYS A 140 -24.01 -1.46 17.95
CA LYS A 140 -22.97 -2.20 18.69
C LYS A 140 -21.93 -1.26 19.29
N ALA A 141 -21.49 -0.25 18.55
CA ALA A 141 -20.56 0.77 19.03
C ALA A 141 -21.12 1.53 20.25
N LYS A 142 -22.42 1.83 20.26
CA LYS A 142 -23.10 2.44 21.41
C LYS A 142 -23.08 1.53 22.63
N VAL A 143 -23.39 0.24 22.46
CA VAL A 143 -23.31 -0.74 23.56
C VAL A 143 -21.89 -0.81 24.15
N ILE A 144 -20.87 -0.77 23.30
CA ILE A 144 -19.47 -0.77 23.73
C ILE A 144 -19.14 0.52 24.50
N GLN A 145 -19.51 1.68 23.96
CA GLN A 145 -19.30 2.97 24.62
C GLN A 145 -19.94 3.00 26.01
N ASP A 146 -21.20 2.57 26.13
CA ASP A 146 -21.91 2.58 27.42
C ASP A 146 -21.31 1.58 28.41
N THR A 147 -20.83 0.43 27.92
CA THR A 147 -20.15 -0.58 28.75
C THR A 147 -18.80 -0.09 29.25
N LEU A 148 -18.02 0.57 28.40
CA LEU A 148 -16.73 1.17 28.77
C LEU A 148 -16.94 2.35 29.73
N LYS A 149 -17.99 3.14 29.52
CA LYS A 149 -18.32 4.26 30.42
C LYS A 149 -18.63 3.79 31.84
N LYS A 150 -19.31 2.63 32.01
CA LYS A 150 -19.52 2.00 33.32
C LYS A 150 -18.20 1.62 34.03
N LYS A 151 -17.13 1.42 33.28
CA LYS A 151 -15.77 1.15 33.79
C LYS A 151 -14.94 2.43 33.96
N GLY A 152 -15.52 3.61 33.76
CA GLY A 152 -14.83 4.90 33.83
C GLY A 152 -13.96 5.21 32.61
N ILE A 153 -14.14 4.47 31.50
CA ILE A 153 -13.38 4.66 30.26
C ILE A 153 -14.27 5.41 29.27
N ASP A 154 -13.79 6.57 28.80
CA ASP A 154 -14.44 7.30 27.72
C ASP A 154 -13.92 6.81 26.36
N LEU A 155 -14.83 6.30 25.54
CA LEU A 155 -14.57 5.92 24.16
C LEU A 155 -14.94 7.08 23.24
N MET A 156 -14.11 7.36 22.24
CA MET A 156 -14.40 8.32 21.17
C MET A 156 -13.93 7.77 19.82
N PHE A 157 -14.79 7.91 18.83
CA PHE A 157 -14.52 7.54 17.44
C PHE A 157 -13.92 8.74 16.72
N VAL A 158 -12.84 8.52 15.98
CA VAL A 158 -12.19 9.57 15.18
C VAL A 158 -12.34 9.20 13.72
N TYR A 159 -13.01 10.07 12.96
CA TYR A 159 -13.11 9.96 11.51
C TYR A 159 -12.02 10.81 10.88
N ALA A 160 -11.16 10.19 10.07
CA ALA A 160 -10.10 10.88 9.36
C ALA A 160 -10.31 10.75 7.85
N PRO A 161 -10.16 11.83 7.07
CA PRO A 161 -10.31 11.78 5.62
C PRO A 161 -9.32 10.81 4.98
N GLY A 162 -9.78 10.13 3.93
CA GLY A 162 -8.89 9.44 2.99
C GLY A 162 -8.16 10.43 2.08
N LYS A 163 -7.06 9.97 1.45
CA LYS A 163 -6.31 10.79 0.50
C LYS A 163 -7.17 11.20 -0.71
N GLY A 164 -8.06 10.32 -1.18
CA GLY A 164 -8.96 10.62 -2.31
C GLY A 164 -9.90 11.78 -2.03
N GLU A 165 -10.43 11.86 -0.81
CA GLU A 165 -11.36 12.91 -0.41
C GLU A 165 -10.64 14.23 -0.12
N TYR A 166 -9.51 14.18 0.59
CA TYR A 166 -8.72 15.38 0.93
C TYR A 166 -8.03 16.02 -0.28
N CYS A 167 -7.54 15.23 -1.22
CA CYS A 167 -6.79 15.67 -2.41
C CYS A 167 -7.62 15.49 -3.70
N SER A 168 -8.94 15.68 -3.64
CA SER A 168 -9.85 15.48 -4.77
C SER A 168 -9.53 16.36 -5.99
N GLU A 169 -8.88 17.50 -5.80
CA GLU A 169 -8.42 18.39 -6.89
C GLU A 169 -7.39 17.72 -7.81
N PHE A 170 -6.54 16.85 -7.25
CA PHE A 170 -5.47 16.16 -7.98
C PHE A 170 -5.93 14.85 -8.63
N ILE A 171 -7.19 14.46 -8.44
CA ILE A 171 -7.75 13.29 -9.13
C ILE A 171 -7.91 13.61 -10.63
N GLU A 172 -7.61 12.63 -11.49
CA GLU A 172 -7.82 12.76 -12.94
C GLU A 172 -9.31 12.90 -13.28
N ASP A 173 -9.64 13.72 -14.27
CA ASP A 173 -11.03 14.07 -14.57
C ASP A 173 -11.88 12.88 -15.01
N LYS A 174 -11.25 11.79 -15.48
CA LYS A 174 -11.94 10.55 -15.85
C LYS A 174 -12.61 9.82 -14.67
N TYR A 175 -12.19 10.09 -13.43
CA TYR A 175 -12.80 9.52 -12.24
C TYR A 175 -13.79 10.48 -11.55
N LYS A 176 -13.78 11.76 -11.93
CA LYS A 176 -14.62 12.77 -11.29
C LYS A 176 -16.06 12.61 -11.74
N HIS A 177 -16.96 12.45 -10.78
CA HIS A 177 -18.40 12.43 -11.02
C HIS A 177 -19.14 13.01 -9.80
N SER A 178 -20.47 13.04 -9.86
CA SER A 178 -21.28 13.53 -8.74
C SER A 178 -21.07 12.68 -7.51
N VAL A 179 -20.69 13.32 -6.40
CA VAL A 179 -20.54 12.64 -5.10
C VAL A 179 -21.90 12.11 -4.67
N ASN A 180 -22.00 10.78 -4.55
CA ASN A 180 -23.13 10.10 -3.94
C ASN A 180 -22.98 10.09 -2.42
N GLN A 181 -23.92 9.48 -1.72
CA GLN A 181 -23.83 9.33 -0.27
C GLN A 181 -22.60 8.50 0.10
N THR A 182 -21.65 9.11 0.80
CA THR A 182 -20.41 8.42 1.18
C THR A 182 -20.61 7.57 2.43
N ASN A 183 -19.73 6.58 2.62
CA ASN A 183 -19.69 5.80 3.85
C ASN A 183 -19.43 6.68 5.07
N HIS A 184 -18.57 7.70 4.95
CA HIS A 184 -18.31 8.68 6.01
C HIS A 184 -19.60 9.38 6.44
N ASP A 185 -20.40 9.89 5.48
CA ASP A 185 -21.66 10.57 5.76
C ASP A 185 -22.63 9.67 6.54
N LEU A 186 -22.73 8.40 6.14
CA LEU A 186 -23.54 7.38 6.81
C LEU A 186 -23.09 7.18 8.26
N TYR A 187 -21.79 6.93 8.48
CA TYR A 187 -21.25 6.71 9.83
C TYR A 187 -21.40 7.96 10.71
N ALA A 188 -21.13 9.15 10.17
CA ALA A 188 -21.25 10.40 10.91
C ALA A 188 -22.71 10.73 11.27
N LYS A 189 -23.67 10.45 10.37
CA LYS A 189 -25.11 10.62 10.60
C LYS A 189 -25.61 9.69 11.71
N TYR A 190 -25.36 8.39 11.58
CA TYR A 190 -25.84 7.40 12.54
C TYR A 190 -25.10 7.48 13.89
N GLY A 191 -23.82 7.83 13.89
CA GLY A 191 -23.07 8.07 15.13
C GLY A 191 -23.66 9.22 15.95
N LYS A 192 -24.04 10.33 15.32
CA LYS A 192 -24.79 11.43 15.97
C LYS A 192 -26.15 10.95 16.48
N GLN A 193 -26.89 10.21 15.65
CA GLN A 193 -28.23 9.72 16.00
C GLN A 193 -28.22 8.81 17.24
N TYR A 194 -27.22 7.94 17.39
CA TYR A 194 -27.11 7.02 18.53
C TYR A 194 -26.38 7.62 19.74
N GLY A 195 -25.96 8.89 19.68
CA GLY A 195 -25.24 9.55 20.78
C GLY A 195 -23.87 8.93 21.05
N ILE A 196 -23.15 8.60 19.97
CA ILE A 196 -21.77 8.12 20.02
C ILE A 196 -20.85 9.34 20.08
N ASN A 197 -19.86 9.30 20.96
CA ASN A 197 -18.81 10.32 21.01
C ASN A 197 -17.95 10.19 19.75
N GLN A 198 -18.02 11.20 18.88
CA GLN A 198 -17.29 11.21 17.63
C GLN A 198 -16.57 12.54 17.40
N LEU A 199 -15.39 12.46 16.81
CA LEU A 199 -14.61 13.60 16.33
C LEU A 199 -14.42 13.45 14.84
N ASP A 200 -14.97 14.40 14.08
CA ASP A 200 -14.78 14.47 12.65
C ASP A 200 -13.59 15.37 12.32
N LEU A 201 -12.53 14.77 11.78
CA LEU A 201 -11.34 15.51 11.36
C LEU A 201 -11.47 16.05 9.94
N TYR A 202 -12.51 15.68 9.19
CA TYR A 202 -12.70 16.13 7.81
C TYR A 202 -12.69 17.66 7.69
N ASP A 203 -13.55 18.32 8.45
CA ASP A 203 -13.65 19.79 8.52
C ASP A 203 -12.37 20.44 9.03
N LEU A 204 -11.65 19.77 9.92
CA LEU A 204 -10.39 20.27 10.44
C LEU A 204 -9.32 20.27 9.33
N PHE A 205 -9.17 19.16 8.61
CA PHE A 205 -8.18 19.02 7.55
C PHE A 205 -8.45 20.01 6.41
N ASN A 206 -9.71 20.16 6.00
CA ASN A 206 -10.07 21.14 4.97
C ASN A 206 -9.76 22.59 5.37
N ARG A 207 -9.93 22.93 6.65
CA ARG A 207 -9.53 24.25 7.19
C ARG A 207 -8.02 24.43 7.29
N LEU A 208 -7.28 23.35 7.56
CA LEU A 208 -5.83 23.39 7.66
C LEU A 208 -5.14 23.44 6.30
N LYS A 209 -5.77 22.91 5.25
CA LYS A 209 -5.25 22.83 3.88
C LYS A 209 -4.64 24.15 3.35
N PRO A 210 -5.27 25.33 3.47
CA PRO A 210 -4.67 26.60 3.03
C PRO A 210 -3.65 27.19 4.02
N VAL A 211 -3.64 26.73 5.27
CA VAL A 211 -2.80 27.29 6.35
C VAL A 211 -1.45 26.59 6.43
N THR A 212 -1.40 25.29 6.13
CA THR A 212 -0.18 24.49 6.28
C THR A 212 0.81 24.74 5.13
N PRO A 213 2.09 25.04 5.42
CA PRO A 213 3.10 25.25 4.38
C PRO A 213 3.48 23.97 3.64
N TYR A 214 3.21 22.80 4.24
CA TYR A 214 3.49 21.49 3.67
C TYR A 214 2.18 20.70 3.51
N PRO A 215 2.05 19.86 2.47
CA PRO A 215 0.85 19.06 2.27
C PRO A 215 0.69 18.03 3.39
N LEU A 216 -0.52 17.94 3.95
CA LEU A 216 -0.85 16.96 5.01
C LEU A 216 -0.80 15.50 4.51
N PHE A 217 -0.91 15.29 3.20
CA PHE A 217 -0.76 13.99 2.55
C PHE A 217 0.40 14.06 1.54
N PRO A 218 1.38 13.14 1.60
CA PRO A 218 2.47 13.10 0.64
C PRO A 218 1.96 12.70 -0.74
N ASN A 219 2.70 13.10 -1.78
CA ASN A 219 2.28 12.85 -3.15
C ASN A 219 2.37 11.35 -3.51
N LEU A 220 3.40 10.64 -3.03
CA LEU A 220 3.67 9.25 -3.40
C LEU A 220 3.03 8.21 -2.46
N ASP A 221 2.76 8.57 -1.21
CA ASP A 221 2.17 7.65 -0.23
C ASP A 221 0.65 7.76 -0.21
N THR A 222 -0.03 6.61 -0.21
CA THR A 222 -1.51 6.55 -0.16
C THR A 222 -2.05 6.54 1.26
N THR A 223 -1.28 6.06 2.22
CA THR A 223 -1.60 6.18 3.65
C THR A 223 -1.19 7.56 4.15
N GLY A 224 -2.17 8.38 4.52
CA GLY A 224 -1.90 9.68 5.12
C GLY A 224 -1.02 9.58 6.37
N VAL A 225 -0.28 10.66 6.65
CA VAL A 225 0.64 10.83 7.80
C VAL A 225 -0.09 10.88 9.15
N ILE A 226 -1.35 10.43 9.19
CA ILE A 226 -2.23 10.48 10.36
C ILE A 226 -1.64 9.68 11.54
N THR A 227 -0.83 8.66 11.27
CA THR A 227 -0.19 7.84 12.30
C THR A 227 1.12 8.43 12.83
N GLU A 228 1.79 9.32 12.10
CA GLU A 228 3.16 9.74 12.43
C GLU A 228 3.26 11.21 12.89
N ASN A 229 2.28 12.06 12.58
CA ASN A 229 2.36 13.49 12.89
C ASN A 229 1.77 13.87 14.27
N VAL A 230 2.65 14.22 15.19
CA VAL A 230 2.37 14.82 16.53
C VAL A 230 1.41 16.03 16.45
N TRP A 231 1.41 16.77 15.34
CA TRP A 231 0.55 17.94 15.13
C TRP A 231 -0.95 17.63 15.08
N LEU A 232 -1.34 16.40 14.71
CA LEU A 232 -2.74 15.98 14.72
C LEU A 232 -3.24 15.64 16.13
N TRP A 233 -2.34 15.29 17.04
CA TRP A 233 -2.68 15.06 18.43
C TRP A 233 -3.07 16.36 19.15
N ILE A 234 -2.57 17.52 18.72
CA ILE A 234 -2.83 18.79 19.41
C ILE A 234 -4.32 19.22 19.33
N PRO A 235 -4.96 19.26 18.15
CA PRO A 235 -6.40 19.50 18.05
C PRO A 235 -7.25 18.43 18.75
N LEU A 236 -6.83 17.17 18.66
CA LEU A 236 -7.44 16.04 19.38
C LEU A 236 -7.41 16.29 20.89
N LEU A 237 -6.24 16.58 21.45
CA LEU A 237 -6.03 16.87 22.87
C LEU A 237 -6.76 18.14 23.32
N ASN A 238 -6.80 19.19 22.50
CA ASN A 238 -7.47 20.45 22.83
C ASN A 238 -9.01 20.34 22.78
N THR A 239 -9.56 19.65 21.78
CA THR A 239 -11.00 19.37 21.71
C THR A 239 -11.42 18.49 22.89
N TRP A 240 -10.57 17.53 23.28
CA TRP A 240 -10.76 16.71 24.47
C TRP A 240 -10.72 17.49 25.77
N ARG A 241 -9.75 18.40 25.94
CA ARG A 241 -9.65 19.23 27.14
C ARG A 241 -10.89 20.10 27.36
N ASN A 242 -11.58 20.46 26.28
CA ASN A 242 -12.84 21.22 26.34
C ASN A 242 -14.07 20.31 26.57
N CYS A 243 -14.03 19.04 26.17
CA CYS A 243 -15.13 18.08 26.37
C CYS A 243 -15.10 17.40 27.74
N THR A 244 -13.91 17.23 28.35
CA THR A 244 -13.77 16.63 29.67
C THR A 244 -13.06 17.56 30.64
N ASN A 245 -13.80 18.11 31.60
CA ASN A 245 -13.25 18.79 32.80
C ASN A 245 -12.50 17.82 33.75
N ALA A 246 -12.04 16.67 33.27
CA ALA A 246 -11.53 15.57 34.10
C ALA A 246 -10.04 15.32 33.88
N ILE A 247 -9.34 15.19 35.00
CA ILE A 247 -7.93 14.83 35.11
C ILE A 247 -7.81 13.33 34.79
N CYS A 248 -7.42 13.03 33.54
CA CYS A 248 -6.80 11.78 33.10
C CYS A 248 -7.61 10.46 33.29
N PRO A 249 -8.45 10.03 32.32
CA PRO A 249 -8.89 8.65 32.22
C PRO A 249 -7.96 7.81 31.32
N ILE A 250 -8.01 6.49 31.48
CA ILE A 250 -7.36 5.50 30.61
C ILE A 250 -8.12 5.45 29.28
N PHE A 251 -7.43 5.62 28.15
CA PHE A 251 -8.02 5.80 26.82
C PHE A 251 -7.99 4.54 25.95
N ALA A 252 -9.05 4.35 25.16
CA ALA A 252 -9.04 3.48 23.98
C ALA A 252 -9.43 4.33 22.76
N LEU A 253 -8.47 4.56 21.84
CA LEU A 253 -8.70 5.25 20.57
C LEU A 253 -8.98 4.21 19.49
N VAL A 254 -10.14 4.31 18.84
CA VAL A 254 -10.45 3.47 17.68
C VAL A 254 -10.42 4.37 16.44
N LEU A 255 -9.34 4.24 15.66
CA LEU A 255 -9.24 4.84 14.34
C LEU A 255 -9.96 3.94 13.34
N LEU A 256 -11.06 4.44 12.79
CA LEU A 256 -11.75 3.76 11.71
C LEU A 256 -11.28 4.38 10.39
N LYS A 257 -10.54 3.58 9.62
CA LYS A 257 -10.33 3.83 8.20
C LYS A 257 -11.49 3.17 7.45
N TRP A 258 -12.09 3.94 6.56
CA TRP A 258 -13.08 3.49 5.60
C TRP A 258 -12.44 3.65 4.23
#